data_AF-A0A3B9NFY4-F1
#
_entry.id   AF-A0A3B9NFY4-F1
#
_cell.length_a   1.000
_cell.length_b   1.000
_cell.length_c   1.000
_cell.angle_alpha   90.00
_cell.angle_beta   90.00
_cell.angle_gamma   90.00
#
_symmetry.space_group_name_H-M   'P 1'
#
loop_
_entity.id
_entity.type
_entity.pdbx_description
1 polymer ?
#
loop_
_entity_poly.entity_id
_entity_poly.type
_entity_poly.pdbx_seq_one_letter_code
_entity_poly.pdbx_strand_id
1 'polypeptide(L)'
;MFIKNLLIQQFPWQATEQQLEAFELLQEFLLAFDKQSCFVLKGYAGTGKTTLISALVKVLPALRKKAVLLAPTGRAAKVITYYSGRKALTIHKKIYRKKSAVSFQLDFTLAENLHEDTLFIIDEASMISNAPVNAFSASLLDDLIRYVQSGKNCTLLFVGDTAQLPPVGLLDSPALNPSYLESEFHLCVYPFELTTVVRQSKDSGILYNATKIREEITSAEEDQDDFPFPKFITKGFKDLYRMTGERLIEGINYAYDKYGLENTMIICRSNRSANLYNQNIRNRILFRDEELTGGDYIMVVKNNYFWLQENNMGDGFIANGDMAKVRKVSNIHDQHGFRFADVTLEFVDIDEIEPITCRVILDSLYTDGPNLPYESQKALYEEIALDYADIMDKK
;
A
#
# COMPACT_ATOMS: atom_id res chain seq x y z
N MET A 1 17.58 -10.06 -30.46
CA MET A 1 18.02 -9.83 -29.08
C MET A 1 17.03 -10.56 -28.19
N PHE A 2 17.44 -11.58 -27.42
CA PHE A 2 16.52 -12.31 -26.55
C PHE A 2 16.27 -11.48 -25.29
N ILE A 3 15.04 -10.98 -25.10
CA ILE A 3 14.62 -10.16 -23.96
C ILE A 3 14.88 -10.90 -22.64
N LYS A 4 14.66 -12.21 -22.63
CA LYS A 4 15.01 -13.10 -21.51
C LYS A 4 16.46 -12.89 -21.02
N ASN A 5 17.42 -12.84 -21.95
CA ASN A 5 18.83 -12.71 -21.59
C ASN A 5 19.13 -11.33 -20.97
N LEU A 6 18.44 -10.27 -21.42
CA LEU A 6 18.55 -8.96 -20.79
C LEU A 6 17.98 -8.96 -19.38
N LEU A 7 16.84 -9.62 -19.16
CA LEU A 7 16.24 -9.77 -17.83
C LEU A 7 17.20 -10.50 -16.88
N ILE A 8 17.78 -11.62 -17.33
CA ILE A 8 18.78 -12.38 -16.55
C ILE A 8 19.99 -11.52 -16.20
N GLN A 9 20.51 -10.73 -17.15
CA GLN A 9 21.65 -9.84 -16.91
C GLN A 9 21.37 -8.72 -15.90
N GLN A 10 20.13 -8.23 -15.86
CA GLN A 10 19.72 -7.16 -14.93
C GLN A 10 19.22 -7.72 -13.59
N PHE A 11 19.04 -9.04 -13.48
CA PHE A 11 18.60 -9.68 -12.25
C PHE A 11 19.79 -9.81 -11.29
N PRO A 12 19.71 -9.27 -10.06
CA PRO A 12 20.87 -9.18 -9.16
C PRO A 12 21.31 -10.52 -8.56
N TRP A 13 20.49 -11.57 -8.67
CA TRP A 13 20.74 -12.90 -8.10
C TRP A 13 20.68 -13.97 -9.18
N GLN A 14 21.04 -15.21 -8.84
CA GLN A 14 20.71 -16.34 -9.70
C GLN A 14 19.19 -16.56 -9.68
N ALA A 15 18.56 -16.44 -10.84
CA ALA A 15 17.13 -16.65 -10.98
C ALA A 15 16.75 -18.12 -10.71
N THR A 16 15.62 -18.35 -10.04
CA THR A 16 15.03 -19.69 -9.91
C THR A 16 14.42 -20.15 -11.23
N GLU A 17 14.10 -21.44 -11.35
CA GLU A 17 13.44 -22.01 -12.52
C GLU A 17 12.13 -21.28 -12.86
N GLN A 18 11.25 -21.09 -11.87
CA GLN A 18 10.02 -20.30 -12.04
C GLN A 18 10.27 -18.84 -12.45
N GLN A 19 11.35 -18.22 -11.98
CA GLN A 19 11.69 -16.86 -12.43
C GLN A 19 12.19 -16.85 -13.89
N LEU A 20 12.89 -17.90 -14.33
CA LEU A 20 13.30 -18.06 -15.73
C LEU A 20 12.11 -18.30 -16.66
N GLU A 21 11.14 -19.10 -16.24
CA GLU A 21 9.85 -19.30 -16.94
C GLU A 21 9.06 -17.98 -17.01
N ALA A 22 9.00 -17.23 -15.91
CA ALA A 22 8.38 -15.90 -15.90
C ALA A 22 9.07 -14.96 -16.91
N PHE A 23 10.39 -15.03 -17.07
CA PHE A 23 11.12 -14.23 -18.07
C PHE A 23 10.80 -14.64 -19.50
N GLU A 24 10.51 -15.92 -19.75
CA GLU A 24 10.07 -16.40 -21.07
C GLU A 24 8.69 -15.84 -21.41
N LEU A 25 7.72 -15.95 -20.51
CA LEU A 25 6.38 -15.42 -20.73
C LEU A 25 6.40 -13.88 -20.84
N LEU A 26 7.22 -13.20 -20.02
CA LEU A 26 7.42 -11.75 -20.14
C LEU A 26 8.00 -11.35 -21.49
N GLN A 27 8.92 -12.16 -22.06
CA GLN A 27 9.43 -11.90 -23.39
C GLN A 27 8.31 -11.99 -24.43
N GLU A 28 7.44 -12.99 -24.37
CA GLU A 28 6.29 -13.12 -25.28
C GLU A 28 5.35 -11.92 -25.16
N PHE A 29 4.99 -11.54 -23.93
CA PHE A 29 4.17 -10.37 -23.64
C PHE A 29 4.79 -9.06 -24.16
N LEU A 30 6.10 -8.86 -23.95
CA LEU A 30 6.81 -7.64 -24.39
C LEU A 30 7.03 -7.59 -25.91
N LEU A 31 7.01 -8.74 -26.59
CA LEU A 31 7.01 -8.80 -28.06
C LEU A 31 5.63 -8.50 -28.64
N ALA A 32 4.56 -8.96 -27.99
CA ALA A 32 3.19 -8.63 -28.39
C ALA A 32 2.87 -7.15 -28.15
N PHE A 33 3.11 -6.67 -26.92
CA PHE A 33 2.97 -5.28 -26.46
C PHE A 33 1.78 -4.53 -27.08
N ASP A 34 0.58 -5.09 -26.96
CA ASP A 34 -0.65 -4.50 -27.49
C ASP A 34 -1.52 -3.89 -26.39
N LYS A 35 -2.42 -2.97 -26.78
CA LYS A 35 -3.40 -2.34 -25.87
C LYS A 35 -4.35 -3.34 -25.20
N GLN A 36 -4.57 -4.50 -25.81
CA GLN A 36 -5.39 -5.58 -25.26
C GLN A 36 -4.54 -6.61 -24.48
N SER A 37 -3.21 -6.57 -24.58
CA SER A 37 -2.36 -7.46 -23.78
C SER A 37 -2.35 -7.01 -22.32
N CYS A 38 -2.31 -7.96 -21.40
CA CYS A 38 -2.12 -7.71 -19.98
C CYS A 38 -1.27 -8.82 -19.36
N PHE A 39 -0.26 -8.47 -18.58
CA PHE A 39 0.50 -9.46 -17.81
C PHE A 39 0.02 -9.49 -16.37
N VAL A 40 -0.21 -10.66 -15.79
CA VAL A 40 -0.57 -10.82 -14.38
C VAL A 40 0.48 -11.67 -13.68
N LEU A 41 1.31 -11.03 -12.87
CA LEU A 41 2.33 -11.67 -12.05
C LEU A 41 1.84 -11.85 -10.61
N LYS A 42 1.40 -13.06 -10.29
CA LYS A 42 1.11 -13.46 -8.92
C LYS A 42 2.38 -13.98 -8.24
N GLY A 43 2.41 -13.90 -6.92
CA GLY A 43 3.35 -14.72 -6.16
C GLY A 43 3.40 -14.36 -4.69
N TYR A 44 3.97 -15.27 -3.90
CA TYR A 44 3.97 -15.13 -2.45
C TYR A 44 4.93 -14.04 -1.96
N ALA A 45 4.82 -13.67 -0.69
CA ALA A 45 5.80 -12.82 -0.04
C ALA A 45 7.19 -13.49 -0.09
N GLY A 46 8.21 -12.76 -0.58
CA GLY A 46 9.58 -13.26 -0.64
C GLY A 46 9.91 -14.15 -1.84
N THR A 47 9.07 -14.20 -2.88
CA THR A 47 9.34 -14.92 -4.14
C THR A 47 10.15 -14.11 -5.17
N GLY A 48 10.43 -12.83 -4.87
CA GLY A 48 11.27 -11.97 -5.69
C GLY A 48 10.52 -11.09 -6.70
N LYS A 49 9.20 -10.91 -6.57
CA LYS A 49 8.38 -10.04 -7.45
C LYS A 49 8.98 -8.65 -7.65
N THR A 50 9.29 -7.94 -6.56
CA THR A 50 9.86 -6.58 -6.62
C THR A 50 11.23 -6.55 -7.31
N THR A 51 12.05 -7.59 -7.12
CA THR A 51 13.34 -7.74 -7.80
C THR A 51 13.15 -7.93 -9.31
N LEU A 52 12.16 -8.73 -9.71
CA LEU A 52 11.80 -8.94 -11.11
C LEU A 52 11.30 -7.63 -11.75
N ILE A 53 10.45 -6.86 -11.06
CA ILE A 53 10.02 -5.54 -11.52
C ILE A 53 11.24 -4.62 -11.73
N SER A 54 12.17 -4.58 -10.77
CA SER A 54 13.38 -3.75 -10.85
C SER A 54 14.24 -4.11 -12.07
N ALA A 55 14.40 -5.40 -12.36
CA ALA A 55 15.11 -5.86 -13.56
C ALA A 55 14.35 -5.47 -14.85
N LEU A 56 13.04 -5.70 -14.90
CA LEU A 56 12.19 -5.34 -16.05
C LEU A 56 12.27 -3.85 -16.37
N VAL A 57 12.16 -3.00 -15.35
CA VAL A 57 12.25 -1.54 -15.48
C VAL A 57 13.57 -1.09 -16.12
N LYS A 58 14.68 -1.77 -15.82
CA LYS A 58 16.00 -1.51 -16.42
C LYS A 58 16.11 -2.00 -17.87
N VAL A 59 15.37 -3.04 -18.25
CA VAL A 59 15.37 -3.61 -19.61
C VAL A 59 14.51 -2.82 -20.59
N LEU A 60 13.37 -2.25 -20.15
CA LEU A 60 12.42 -1.55 -21.03
C LEU A 60 13.04 -0.48 -21.95
N PRO A 61 14.00 0.37 -21.51
CA PRO A 61 14.65 1.33 -22.40
C PRO A 61 15.37 0.70 -23.60
N ALA A 62 15.96 -0.50 -23.44
CA ALA A 62 16.58 -1.24 -24.55
C ALA A 62 15.56 -1.68 -25.61
N LEU A 63 14.29 -1.80 -25.22
CA LEU A 63 13.15 -2.11 -26.09
C LEU A 63 12.44 -0.85 -26.61
N ARG A 64 13.00 0.34 -26.34
CA ARG A 64 12.37 1.65 -26.60
C ARG A 64 11.00 1.81 -25.92
N LYS A 65 10.81 1.13 -24.79
CA LYS A 65 9.61 1.22 -23.97
C LYS A 65 9.90 2.00 -22.68
N LYS A 66 8.87 2.65 -22.15
CA LYS A 66 8.89 3.39 -20.89
C LYS A 66 8.16 2.58 -19.82
N ALA A 67 8.44 2.91 -18.56
CA ALA A 67 7.76 2.29 -17.42
C ALA A 67 7.10 3.39 -16.58
N VAL A 68 5.85 3.18 -16.21
CA VAL A 68 5.16 3.95 -15.18
C VAL A 68 4.81 3.00 -14.04
N LEU A 69 5.34 3.30 -12.85
CA LEU A 69 5.14 2.48 -11.65
C LEU A 69 3.99 3.07 -10.83
N LEU A 70 3.01 2.24 -10.51
CA LEU A 70 1.85 2.60 -9.72
C LEU A 70 1.62 1.62 -8.58
N ALA A 71 0.96 2.11 -7.52
CA ALA A 71 0.48 1.29 -6.43
C ALA A 71 -0.85 1.83 -5.88
N PRO A 72 -1.69 1.02 -5.22
CA PRO A 72 -2.95 1.48 -4.65
C PRO A 72 -2.74 2.42 -3.45
N THR A 73 -1.69 2.21 -2.65
CA THR A 73 -1.40 3.00 -1.46
C THR A 73 -0.12 3.83 -1.61
N GLY A 74 -0.02 4.94 -0.87
CA GLY A 74 1.15 5.80 -0.91
C GLY A 74 2.41 5.12 -0.36
N ARG A 75 2.26 4.29 0.69
CA ARG A 75 3.36 3.50 1.25
C ARG A 75 3.89 2.48 0.25
N ALA A 76 3.02 1.73 -0.43
CA ALA A 76 3.43 0.80 -1.48
C ALA A 76 4.16 1.52 -2.63
N ALA A 77 3.68 2.71 -3.04
CA ALA A 77 4.37 3.54 -4.03
C ALA A 77 5.77 3.97 -3.58
N LYS A 78 5.98 4.32 -2.30
CA LYS A 78 7.31 4.62 -1.75
C LYS A 78 8.22 3.39 -1.78
N VAL A 79 7.72 2.23 -1.37
CA VAL A 79 8.48 0.97 -1.35
C VAL A 79 8.95 0.59 -2.75
N ILE A 80 8.06 0.54 -3.74
CA ILE A 80 8.47 0.22 -5.11
C ILE A 80 9.39 1.29 -5.71
N THR A 81 9.23 2.57 -5.32
CA THR A 81 10.17 3.64 -5.73
C THR A 81 11.59 3.33 -5.27
N TYR A 82 11.74 2.95 -4.00
CA TYR A 82 13.04 2.60 -3.42
C TYR A 82 13.68 1.41 -4.14
N TYR A 83 12.96 0.30 -4.31
CA TYR A 83 13.51 -0.92 -4.92
C TYR A 83 13.77 -0.83 -6.43
N SER A 84 12.96 -0.05 -7.16
CA SER A 84 13.10 0.11 -8.61
C SER A 84 14.06 1.23 -9.01
N GLY A 85 14.36 2.15 -8.10
CA GLY A 85 15.09 3.39 -8.40
C GLY A 85 14.32 4.33 -9.34
N ARG A 86 13.00 4.14 -9.51
CA ARG A 86 12.14 5.00 -10.33
C ARG A 86 10.95 5.49 -9.52
N LYS A 87 10.63 6.77 -9.67
CA LYS A 87 9.48 7.40 -8.99
C LYS A 87 8.18 6.69 -9.35
N ALA A 88 7.50 6.14 -8.34
CA ALA A 88 6.16 5.60 -8.45
C ALA A 88 5.13 6.56 -7.85
N LEU A 89 3.88 6.42 -8.30
CA LEU A 89 2.76 7.23 -7.85
C LEU A 89 1.61 6.33 -7.38
N THR A 90 0.67 6.88 -6.61
CA THR A 90 -0.58 6.17 -6.39
C THR A 90 -1.41 6.14 -7.67
N ILE A 91 -2.20 5.08 -7.88
CA ILE A 91 -3.12 4.98 -9.03
C ILE A 91 -4.00 6.24 -9.11
N HIS A 92 -4.62 6.61 -7.99
CA HIS A 92 -5.47 7.80 -7.88
C HIS A 92 -4.77 9.09 -8.33
N LYS A 93 -3.53 9.31 -7.90
CA LYS A 93 -2.76 10.51 -8.28
C LYS A 93 -2.40 10.52 -9.76
N LYS A 94 -2.28 9.34 -10.39
CA LYS A 94 -1.91 9.23 -11.80
C LYS A 94 -3.09 9.41 -12.73
N ILE A 95 -4.22 8.79 -12.44
CA ILE A 95 -5.34 8.67 -13.39
C ILE A 95 -6.43 9.72 -13.18
N TYR A 96 -6.46 10.43 -12.05
CA TYR A 96 -7.47 11.45 -11.80
C TYR A 96 -6.89 12.87 -11.76
N ARG A 97 -7.71 13.83 -12.19
CA ARG A 97 -7.50 15.27 -12.01
C ARG A 97 -8.72 15.90 -11.35
N LYS A 98 -8.52 16.94 -10.53
CA LYS A 98 -9.61 17.70 -9.92
C LYS A 98 -10.33 18.53 -10.98
N LYS A 99 -11.67 18.53 -10.95
CA LYS A 99 -12.53 19.32 -11.84
C LYS A 99 -12.72 20.76 -11.36
N SER A 100 -12.76 20.95 -10.03
CA SER A 100 -12.84 22.27 -9.36
C SER A 100 -12.07 22.23 -8.03
N ALA A 101 -11.55 23.38 -7.59
CA ALA A 101 -10.84 23.52 -6.32
C ALA A 101 -11.77 23.63 -5.09
N VAL A 102 -13.07 23.91 -5.29
CA VAL A 102 -13.96 24.49 -4.26
C VAL A 102 -15.01 23.50 -3.71
N SER A 103 -15.19 22.31 -4.31
CA SER A 103 -16.20 21.36 -3.84
C SER A 103 -15.64 20.39 -2.78
N PHE A 104 -16.39 20.19 -1.68
CA PHE A 104 -16.08 19.18 -0.65
C PHE A 104 -16.11 17.76 -1.24
N GLN A 105 -17.10 17.49 -2.09
CA GLN A 105 -17.06 16.31 -2.95
C GLN A 105 -15.94 16.50 -3.96
N LEU A 106 -14.93 15.65 -3.84
CA LEU A 106 -13.82 15.57 -4.76
C LEU A 106 -14.34 15.13 -6.13
N ASP A 107 -14.84 16.07 -6.92
CA ASP A 107 -15.21 15.89 -8.32
C ASP A 107 -13.92 15.64 -9.11
N PHE A 108 -13.48 14.39 -9.06
CA PHE A 108 -12.38 13.88 -9.86
C PHE A 108 -12.91 13.43 -11.21
N THR A 109 -12.15 13.75 -12.25
CA THR A 109 -12.38 13.21 -13.60
C THR A 109 -11.14 12.45 -14.03
N LEU A 110 -11.33 11.46 -14.91
CA LEU A 110 -10.20 10.77 -15.51
C LEU A 110 -9.32 11.78 -16.24
N ALA A 111 -8.02 11.74 -15.97
CA ALA A 111 -7.02 12.53 -16.65
C ALA A 111 -6.79 11.97 -18.06
N GLU A 112 -6.30 12.83 -18.95
CA GLU A 112 -5.88 12.38 -20.28
C GLU A 112 -4.57 11.59 -20.17
N ASN A 113 -4.50 10.44 -20.87
CA ASN A 113 -3.27 9.65 -20.91
C ASN A 113 -2.37 10.10 -22.08
N LEU A 114 -1.39 10.94 -21.75
CA LEU A 114 -0.39 11.44 -22.71
C LEU A 114 0.82 10.50 -22.91
N HIS A 115 0.75 9.26 -22.43
CA HIS A 115 1.86 8.30 -22.53
C HIS A 115 1.89 7.61 -23.88
N GLU A 116 3.11 7.32 -24.35
CA GLU A 116 3.38 6.57 -25.57
C GLU A 116 4.43 5.48 -25.29
N ASP A 117 4.24 4.28 -25.86
CA ASP A 117 5.17 3.15 -25.74
C ASP A 117 5.47 2.79 -24.27
N THR A 118 4.43 2.73 -23.44
CA THR A 118 4.59 2.69 -21.98
C THR A 118 3.95 1.46 -21.35
N LEU A 119 4.73 0.73 -20.54
CA LEU A 119 4.23 -0.31 -19.66
C LEU A 119 3.84 0.31 -18.31
N PHE A 120 2.57 0.18 -17.96
CA PHE A 120 2.06 0.54 -16.63
C PHE A 120 2.17 -0.69 -15.72
N ILE A 121 3.03 -0.60 -14.71
CA ILE A 121 3.27 -1.66 -13.74
C ILE A 121 2.57 -1.28 -12.44
N ILE A 122 1.64 -2.11 -12.00
CA ILE A 122 0.84 -1.88 -10.80
C ILE A 122 1.20 -2.92 -9.75
N ASP A 123 1.90 -2.48 -8.71
CA ASP A 123 2.27 -3.31 -7.57
C ASP A 123 1.17 -3.32 -6.50
N GLU A 124 1.14 -4.37 -5.67
CA GLU A 124 0.07 -4.61 -4.68
C GLU A 124 -1.33 -4.59 -5.31
N ALA A 125 -1.48 -5.12 -6.52
CA ALA A 125 -2.73 -5.12 -7.28
C ALA A 125 -3.88 -5.88 -6.58
N SER A 126 -3.54 -6.76 -5.61
CA SER A 126 -4.48 -7.42 -4.69
C SER A 126 -5.41 -6.43 -4.00
N MET A 127 -4.98 -5.18 -3.75
CA MET A 127 -5.77 -4.16 -3.04
C MET A 127 -6.58 -3.23 -3.96
N ILE A 128 -6.55 -3.43 -5.28
CA ILE A 128 -7.31 -2.57 -6.21
C ILE A 128 -8.80 -2.89 -6.06
N SER A 129 -9.57 -1.93 -5.56
CA SER A 129 -11.00 -2.12 -5.36
C SER A 129 -11.77 -2.09 -6.68
N ASN A 130 -12.84 -2.88 -6.73
CA ASN A 130 -13.86 -2.78 -7.77
C ASN A 130 -15.03 -1.88 -7.35
N ALA A 131 -14.82 -1.00 -6.36
CA ALA A 131 -15.85 -0.08 -5.88
C ALA A 131 -15.81 1.25 -6.68
N PRO A 132 -16.96 1.90 -6.90
CA PRO A 132 -17.05 3.22 -7.51
C PRO A 132 -16.20 4.25 -6.75
N VAL A 133 -15.39 5.03 -7.47
CA VAL A 133 -14.61 6.13 -6.86
C VAL A 133 -15.45 7.39 -6.69
N ASN A 134 -16.44 7.60 -7.57
CA ASN A 134 -17.42 8.68 -7.51
C ASN A 134 -18.69 8.28 -8.29
N ALA A 135 -19.68 9.18 -8.37
CA ALA A 135 -20.95 8.94 -9.05
C ALA A 135 -20.83 8.63 -10.56
N PHE A 136 -19.66 8.88 -11.17
CA PHE A 136 -19.40 8.70 -12.60
C PHE A 136 -18.37 7.60 -12.90
N SER A 137 -17.84 6.92 -11.88
CA SER A 137 -16.82 5.88 -11.96
C SER A 137 -17.47 4.53 -11.70
N ALA A 138 -17.28 3.56 -12.60
CA ALA A 138 -17.75 2.19 -12.36
C ALA A 138 -16.90 1.51 -11.28
N SER A 139 -15.57 1.61 -11.41
CA SER A 139 -14.61 1.24 -10.38
C SER A 139 -13.23 1.81 -10.64
N LEU A 140 -12.35 1.76 -9.63
CA LEU A 140 -10.94 2.14 -9.78
C LEU A 140 -10.22 1.28 -10.84
N LEU A 141 -10.55 -0.01 -10.93
CA LEU A 141 -9.98 -0.93 -11.91
C LEU A 141 -10.41 -0.57 -13.34
N ASP A 142 -11.70 -0.33 -13.56
CA ASP A 142 -12.24 0.10 -14.86
C ASP A 142 -11.62 1.43 -15.31
N ASP A 143 -11.55 2.42 -14.42
CA ASP A 143 -10.92 3.71 -14.71
C ASP A 143 -9.43 3.56 -15.04
N LEU A 144 -8.70 2.69 -14.33
CA LEU A 144 -7.29 2.41 -14.61
C LEU A 144 -7.10 1.78 -15.99
N ILE A 145 -7.89 0.77 -16.34
CA ILE A 145 -7.78 0.08 -17.63
C ILE A 145 -8.12 1.05 -18.76
N ARG A 146 -9.22 1.81 -18.64
CA ARG A 146 -9.60 2.86 -19.62
C ARG A 146 -8.51 3.91 -19.77
N TYR A 147 -7.94 4.38 -18.67
CA TYR A 147 -6.84 5.33 -18.70
C TYR A 147 -5.67 4.76 -19.50
N VAL A 148 -5.21 3.55 -19.20
CA VAL A 148 -4.05 2.95 -19.88
C VAL A 148 -4.33 2.71 -21.36
N GLN A 149 -5.51 2.17 -21.71
CA GLN A 149 -5.91 1.93 -23.10
C GLN A 149 -6.11 3.21 -23.93
N SER A 150 -6.38 4.35 -23.29
CA SER A 150 -6.46 5.65 -23.98
C SER A 150 -5.10 6.21 -24.41
N GLY A 151 -4.00 5.66 -23.87
CA GLY A 151 -2.63 6.02 -24.26
C GLY A 151 -2.20 5.35 -25.57
N LYS A 152 -1.16 5.88 -26.20
CA LYS A 152 -0.67 5.35 -27.47
C LYS A 152 0.28 4.18 -27.23
N ASN A 153 -0.06 2.98 -27.69
CA ASN A 153 0.77 1.78 -27.50
C ASN A 153 1.17 1.59 -26.02
N CYS A 154 0.17 1.56 -25.14
CA CYS A 154 0.35 1.37 -23.71
C CYS A 154 -0.30 0.05 -23.28
N THR A 155 0.30 -0.63 -22.30
CA THR A 155 -0.18 -1.92 -21.80
C THR A 155 0.04 -2.04 -20.29
N LEU A 156 -0.53 -3.08 -19.69
CA LEU A 156 -0.66 -3.28 -18.24
C LEU A 156 0.13 -4.49 -17.77
N LEU A 157 0.76 -4.36 -16.61
CA LEU A 157 1.29 -5.46 -15.82
C LEU A 157 0.82 -5.32 -14.38
N PHE A 158 -0.01 -6.25 -13.92
CA PHE A 158 -0.46 -6.34 -12.53
C PHE A 158 0.47 -7.26 -11.74
N VAL A 159 0.84 -6.84 -10.53
CA VAL A 159 1.66 -7.64 -9.61
C VAL A 159 1.00 -7.69 -8.24
N GLY A 160 0.91 -8.87 -7.65
CA GLY A 160 0.34 -9.02 -6.32
C GLY A 160 0.52 -10.41 -5.70
N ASP A 161 -0.02 -10.57 -4.48
CA ASP A 161 -0.12 -11.85 -3.76
C ASP A 161 -1.63 -12.13 -3.57
N THR A 162 -2.12 -13.25 -4.12
CA THR A 162 -3.55 -13.65 -4.03
C THR A 162 -3.94 -14.07 -2.63
N ALA A 163 -2.98 -14.52 -1.81
CA ALA A 163 -3.24 -14.88 -0.42
C ALA A 163 -3.15 -13.68 0.54
N GLN A 164 -2.96 -12.47 0.02
CA GLN A 164 -3.13 -11.24 0.78
C GLN A 164 -4.61 -10.94 0.98
N LEU A 165 -4.92 -10.04 1.92
CA LEU A 165 -6.29 -9.57 2.09
C LEU A 165 -6.82 -9.01 0.75
N PRO A 166 -8.01 -9.44 0.31
CA PRO A 166 -8.65 -8.90 -0.88
C PRO A 166 -9.03 -7.42 -0.65
N PRO A 167 -9.43 -6.70 -1.71
CA PRO A 167 -9.93 -5.35 -1.55
C PRO A 167 -11.10 -5.33 -0.56
N VAL A 168 -11.23 -4.23 0.19
CA VAL A 168 -12.26 -4.10 1.23
C VAL A 168 -13.64 -4.34 0.64
N GLY A 169 -14.36 -5.33 1.18
CA GLY A 169 -15.72 -5.69 0.75
C GLY A 169 -15.79 -6.71 -0.38
N LEU A 170 -14.65 -7.23 -0.87
CA LEU A 170 -14.58 -8.30 -1.87
C LEU A 170 -13.97 -9.58 -1.28
N LEU A 171 -14.25 -10.71 -1.91
CA LEU A 171 -13.70 -12.02 -1.53
C LEU A 171 -12.38 -12.31 -2.25
N ASP A 172 -12.25 -11.89 -3.50
CA ASP A 172 -11.09 -12.04 -4.35
C ASP A 172 -10.65 -10.69 -4.96
N SER A 173 -9.48 -10.66 -5.60
CA SER A 173 -8.96 -9.48 -6.29
C SER A 173 -9.24 -9.57 -7.80
N PRO A 174 -10.15 -8.76 -8.35
CA PRO A 174 -10.48 -8.82 -9.77
C PRO A 174 -9.30 -8.43 -10.68
N ALA A 175 -8.37 -7.61 -10.17
CA ALA A 175 -7.16 -7.21 -10.89
C ALA A 175 -6.12 -8.33 -11.02
N LEU A 176 -6.20 -9.38 -10.18
CA LEU A 176 -5.32 -10.55 -10.24
C LEU A 176 -6.03 -11.80 -10.79
N ASN A 177 -7.29 -11.67 -11.22
CA ASN A 177 -8.10 -12.76 -11.76
C ASN A 177 -8.08 -12.71 -13.31
N PRO A 178 -7.34 -13.62 -13.99
CA PRO A 178 -7.24 -13.60 -15.44
C PRO A 178 -8.58 -13.76 -16.15
N SER A 179 -9.44 -14.65 -15.67
CA SER A 179 -10.76 -14.91 -16.27
C SER A 179 -11.68 -13.68 -16.20
N TYR A 180 -11.64 -12.94 -15.09
CA TYR A 180 -12.38 -11.68 -14.95
C TYR A 180 -11.85 -10.61 -15.92
N LEU A 181 -10.52 -10.49 -16.06
CA LEU A 181 -9.90 -9.53 -16.97
C LEU A 181 -10.20 -9.85 -18.45
N GLU A 182 -10.26 -11.13 -18.81
CA GLU A 182 -10.64 -11.60 -20.14
C GLU A 182 -12.14 -11.38 -20.42
N SER A 183 -13.03 -11.69 -19.47
CA SER A 183 -14.47 -11.59 -19.69
C SER A 183 -14.98 -10.16 -19.70
N GLU A 184 -14.57 -9.33 -18.72
CA GLU A 184 -15.11 -7.99 -18.54
C GLU A 184 -14.39 -6.93 -19.39
N PHE A 185 -13.08 -7.10 -19.59
CA PHE A 185 -12.25 -6.10 -20.28
C PHE A 185 -11.69 -6.58 -21.63
N HIS A 186 -11.98 -7.82 -22.02
CA HIS A 186 -11.52 -8.42 -23.29
C HIS A 186 -10.01 -8.33 -23.48
N LEU A 187 -9.27 -8.49 -22.39
CA LEU A 187 -7.81 -8.50 -22.39
C LEU A 187 -7.29 -9.89 -22.77
N CYS A 188 -6.16 -9.95 -23.46
CA CYS A 188 -5.37 -11.16 -23.64
C CYS A 188 -4.37 -11.24 -22.48
N VAL A 189 -4.65 -12.11 -21.51
CA VAL A 189 -3.90 -12.18 -20.25
C VAL A 189 -2.75 -13.18 -20.35
N TYR A 190 -1.58 -12.76 -19.88
CA TYR A 190 -0.38 -13.58 -19.70
C TYR A 190 -0.19 -13.83 -18.19
N PRO A 191 -0.79 -14.88 -17.62
CA PRO A 191 -0.72 -15.13 -16.18
C PRO A 191 0.55 -15.93 -15.83
N PHE A 192 1.20 -15.55 -14.73
CA PHE A 192 2.27 -16.34 -14.13
C PHE A 192 2.22 -16.24 -12.61
N GLU A 193 2.53 -17.33 -11.90
CA GLU A 193 2.54 -17.36 -10.44
C GLU A 193 3.86 -17.88 -9.89
N LEU A 194 4.55 -17.03 -9.12
CA LEU A 194 5.77 -17.39 -8.40
C LEU A 194 5.41 -17.98 -7.03
N THR A 195 5.64 -19.28 -6.84
CA THR A 195 5.37 -19.98 -5.57
C THR A 195 6.64 -20.28 -4.77
N THR A 196 7.80 -20.30 -5.43
CA THR A 196 9.09 -20.60 -4.79
C THR A 196 9.59 -19.43 -3.95
N VAL A 197 9.57 -19.57 -2.62
CA VAL A 197 10.10 -18.56 -1.72
C VAL A 197 11.64 -18.63 -1.68
N VAL A 198 12.29 -17.52 -2.05
CA VAL A 198 13.76 -17.40 -2.14
C VAL A 198 14.40 -16.76 -0.91
N ARG A 199 13.60 -16.43 0.12
CA ARG A 199 14.09 -15.81 1.35
C ARG A 199 14.98 -16.80 2.12
N GLN A 200 16.07 -16.30 2.70
CA GLN A 200 17.17 -17.08 3.30
C GLN A 200 16.81 -17.89 4.57
N SER A 201 15.56 -17.89 5.05
CA SER A 201 15.18 -18.51 6.32
C SER A 201 14.28 -19.75 6.12
N LYS A 202 14.81 -20.83 5.55
CA LYS A 202 14.09 -22.11 5.46
C LYS A 202 13.67 -22.65 6.84
N ASP A 203 14.37 -22.26 7.90
CA ASP A 203 14.09 -22.64 9.29
C ASP A 203 13.16 -21.67 10.04
N SER A 204 12.55 -20.71 9.34
CA SER A 204 11.64 -19.74 9.96
C SER A 204 10.24 -20.33 10.18
N GLY A 205 9.78 -20.29 11.43
CA GLY A 205 8.41 -20.67 11.79
C GLY A 205 7.37 -19.71 11.21
N ILE A 206 7.71 -18.43 11.07
CA ILE A 206 6.83 -17.44 10.44
C ILE A 206 6.60 -17.82 8.97
N LEU A 207 7.68 -18.09 8.23
CA LEU A 207 7.57 -18.45 6.83
C LEU A 207 6.85 -19.79 6.64
N TYR A 208 7.20 -20.79 7.46
CA TYR A 208 6.54 -22.09 7.44
C TYR A 208 5.03 -21.99 7.63
N ASN A 209 4.57 -21.27 8.66
CA ASN A 209 3.14 -21.09 8.90
C ASN A 209 2.46 -20.24 7.83
N ALA A 210 3.13 -19.21 7.31
CA ALA A 210 2.58 -18.41 6.22
C ALA A 210 2.36 -19.26 4.96
N THR A 211 3.36 -20.06 4.55
CA THR A 211 3.22 -20.98 3.41
C THR A 211 2.12 -21.99 3.64
N LYS A 212 2.06 -22.60 4.83
CA LYS A 212 0.99 -23.56 5.17
C LYS A 212 -0.41 -22.93 5.05
N ILE A 213 -0.61 -21.71 5.57
CA ILE A 213 -1.90 -21.01 5.46
C ILE A 213 -2.25 -20.73 3.99
N ARG A 214 -1.27 -20.39 3.16
CA ARG A 214 -1.50 -20.20 1.71
C ARG A 214 -1.94 -21.49 1.03
N GLU A 215 -1.24 -22.59 1.29
CA GLU A 215 -1.59 -23.91 0.75
C GLU A 215 -3.01 -24.32 1.18
N GLU A 216 -3.35 -24.07 2.45
CA GLU A 216 -4.70 -24.28 2.98
C GLU A 216 -5.74 -23.43 2.22
N ILE A 217 -5.50 -22.14 2.00
CA ILE A 217 -6.38 -21.24 1.23
C ILE A 217 -6.56 -21.75 -0.20
N THR A 218 -5.47 -22.08 -0.91
CA THR A 218 -5.54 -22.56 -2.29
C THR A 218 -6.29 -23.89 -2.38
N SER A 219 -6.09 -24.80 -1.42
CA SER A 219 -6.83 -26.07 -1.38
C SER A 219 -8.31 -25.91 -1.00
N ALA A 220 -8.65 -24.86 -0.24
CA ALA A 220 -10.02 -24.59 0.20
C ALA A 220 -10.92 -24.04 -0.92
N GLU A 221 -10.32 -23.38 -1.93
CA GLU A 221 -11.05 -22.95 -3.14
C GLU A 221 -11.60 -24.14 -3.96
N GLU A 222 -11.10 -25.36 -3.72
CA GLU A 222 -11.48 -26.57 -4.46
C GLU A 222 -12.56 -27.42 -3.77
N ASP A 223 -12.76 -27.33 -2.44
CA ASP A 223 -13.74 -28.16 -1.71
C ASP A 223 -14.13 -27.62 -0.30
N GLN A 224 -15.44 -27.45 -0.06
CA GLN A 224 -16.21 -27.44 1.22
C GLN A 224 -16.37 -26.16 2.09
N ASP A 225 -17.60 -26.00 2.60
CA ASP A 225 -18.12 -24.94 3.50
C ASP A 225 -17.60 -24.99 4.97
N ASP A 226 -16.76 -25.95 5.34
CA ASP A 226 -16.41 -26.23 6.75
C ASP A 226 -14.89 -26.29 6.97
N PHE A 227 -14.18 -25.21 6.61
CA PHE A 227 -12.74 -25.12 6.81
C PHE A 227 -12.44 -24.66 8.25
N PRO A 228 -11.74 -25.47 9.07
CA PRO A 228 -11.39 -25.06 10.42
C PRO A 228 -10.41 -23.89 10.39
N PHE A 229 -10.51 -22.98 11.37
CA PHE A 229 -9.56 -21.87 11.48
C PHE A 229 -8.10 -22.36 11.49
N PRO A 230 -7.20 -21.72 10.72
CA PRO A 230 -5.82 -22.15 10.61
C PRO A 230 -5.13 -22.14 11.97
N LYS A 231 -4.36 -23.19 12.24
CA LYS A 231 -3.63 -23.36 13.51
C LYS A 231 -2.14 -23.18 13.29
N PHE A 232 -1.56 -22.23 14.03
CA PHE A 232 -0.13 -22.00 14.05
C PHE A 232 0.64 -23.13 14.73
N ILE A 233 1.65 -23.64 14.03
CA ILE A 233 2.65 -24.57 14.56
C ILE A 233 3.82 -23.75 15.10
N THR A 234 3.95 -23.72 16.42
CA THR A 234 4.98 -22.92 17.12
C THR A 234 6.12 -23.77 17.67
N LYS A 235 5.90 -25.07 17.91
CA LYS A 235 6.93 -25.97 18.42
C LYS A 235 7.99 -26.23 17.35
N GLY A 236 9.26 -26.19 17.75
CA GLY A 236 10.41 -26.43 16.86
C GLY A 236 10.98 -25.15 16.23
N PHE A 237 10.30 -24.02 16.36
CA PHE A 237 10.74 -22.74 15.82
C PHE A 237 11.24 -21.80 16.93
N LYS A 238 12.28 -21.02 16.63
CA LYS A 238 12.87 -20.04 17.56
C LYS A 238 12.28 -18.64 17.40
N ASP A 239 11.68 -18.37 16.25
CA ASP A 239 11.16 -17.08 15.80
C ASP A 239 9.63 -16.96 15.94
N LEU A 240 8.95 -18.00 16.44
CA LEU A 240 7.51 -18.00 16.66
C LEU A 240 7.16 -18.57 18.03
N TYR A 241 6.44 -17.79 18.83
CA TYR A 241 6.03 -18.16 20.17
C TYR A 241 4.54 -17.90 20.40
N ARG A 242 3.84 -18.84 21.04
CA ARG A 242 2.44 -18.67 21.42
C ARG A 242 2.36 -17.93 22.75
N MET A 243 1.96 -16.65 22.70
CA MET A 243 1.71 -15.84 23.90
C MET A 243 0.30 -16.09 24.46
N THR A 244 0.17 -16.18 25.78
CA THR A 244 -1.13 -16.19 26.48
C THR A 244 -1.47 -14.79 26.98
N GLY A 245 -2.75 -14.54 27.29
CA GLY A 245 -3.20 -13.24 27.81
C GLY A 245 -2.49 -12.83 29.10
N GLU A 246 -2.21 -13.78 30.00
CA GLU A 246 -1.51 -13.55 31.26
C GLU A 246 -0.07 -13.07 31.06
N ARG A 247 0.60 -13.55 30.00
CA ARG A 247 2.00 -13.20 29.68
C ARG A 247 2.10 -12.02 28.71
N LEU A 248 0.99 -11.42 28.32
CA LEU A 248 0.98 -10.41 27.27
C LEU A 248 1.79 -9.17 27.65
N ILE A 249 1.65 -8.71 28.89
CA ILE A 249 2.40 -7.54 29.41
C ILE A 249 3.90 -7.85 29.46
N GLU A 250 4.28 -9.01 30.01
CA GLU A 250 5.68 -9.47 30.04
C GLU A 250 6.26 -9.61 28.63
N GLY A 251 5.47 -10.13 27.69
CA GLY A 251 5.84 -10.29 26.30
C GLY A 251 6.07 -8.97 25.58
N ILE A 252 5.22 -7.98 25.82
CA ILE A 252 5.36 -6.62 25.27
C ILE A 252 6.59 -5.95 25.86
N ASN A 253 6.79 -6.01 27.18
CA ASN A 253 8.00 -5.48 27.83
C ASN A 253 9.26 -6.12 27.28
N TYR A 254 9.30 -7.45 27.18
CA TYR A 254 10.43 -8.16 26.58
C TYR A 254 10.72 -7.69 25.15
N ALA A 255 9.69 -7.51 24.32
CA ALA A 255 9.86 -7.06 22.95
C ALA A 255 10.43 -5.63 22.89
N TYR A 256 9.88 -4.72 23.70
CA TYR A 256 10.37 -3.34 23.78
C TYR A 256 11.79 -3.25 24.32
N ASP A 257 12.13 -3.98 25.38
CA ASP A 257 13.48 -3.97 25.98
C ASP A 257 14.52 -4.55 25.02
N LYS A 258 14.16 -5.62 24.31
CA LYS A 258 15.11 -6.35 23.44
C LYS A 258 15.25 -5.74 22.05
N TYR A 259 14.16 -5.28 21.46
CA TYR A 259 14.12 -4.84 20.06
C TYR A 259 13.83 -3.34 19.91
N GLY A 260 13.38 -2.65 20.95
CA GLY A 260 12.93 -1.27 20.87
C GLY A 260 11.46 -1.15 20.46
N LEU A 261 10.87 0.02 20.73
CA LEU A 261 9.50 0.35 20.36
C LEU A 261 9.35 0.42 18.83
N GLU A 262 10.32 1.01 18.15
CA GLU A 262 10.35 1.20 16.69
C GLU A 262 10.38 -0.11 15.90
N ASN A 263 10.96 -1.17 16.48
CA ASN A 263 11.05 -2.49 15.82
C ASN A 263 10.01 -3.49 16.32
N THR A 264 9.06 -3.05 17.15
CA THR A 264 8.00 -3.90 17.70
C THR A 264 6.63 -3.44 17.23
N MET A 265 5.88 -4.33 16.60
CA MET A 265 4.53 -4.06 16.11
C MET A 265 3.52 -5.02 16.73
N ILE A 266 2.38 -4.47 17.16
CA ILE A 266 1.24 -5.24 17.66
C ILE A 266 0.13 -5.13 16.62
N ILE A 267 -0.35 -6.29 16.15
CA ILE A 267 -1.36 -6.38 15.10
C ILE A 267 -2.64 -6.94 15.70
N CYS A 268 -3.77 -6.32 15.39
CA CYS A 268 -5.09 -6.75 15.83
C CYS A 268 -6.11 -6.66 14.69
N ARG A 269 -7.21 -7.40 14.82
CA ARG A 269 -8.24 -7.51 13.77
C ARG A 269 -9.06 -6.25 13.55
N SER A 270 -9.31 -5.44 14.59
CA SER A 270 -10.20 -4.27 14.50
C SER A 270 -9.56 -3.01 15.08
N ASN A 271 -9.91 -1.85 14.53
CA ASN A 271 -9.47 -0.54 15.02
C ASN A 271 -9.87 -0.31 16.47
N ARG A 272 -11.07 -0.74 16.88
CA ARG A 272 -11.49 -0.68 18.28
C ARG A 272 -10.52 -1.43 19.21
N SER A 273 -10.05 -2.60 18.78
CA SER A 273 -9.03 -3.34 19.54
C SER A 273 -7.70 -2.60 19.53
N ALA A 274 -7.29 -2.03 18.39
CA ALA A 274 -6.07 -1.23 18.27
C ALA A 274 -6.09 -0.05 19.24
N ASN A 275 -7.18 0.70 19.28
CA ASN A 275 -7.38 1.84 20.18
C ASN A 275 -7.28 1.40 21.65
N LEU A 276 -7.94 0.29 22.01
CA LEU A 276 -7.86 -0.26 23.36
C LEU A 276 -6.42 -0.68 23.73
N TYR A 277 -5.71 -1.38 22.84
CA TYR A 277 -4.32 -1.76 23.05
C TYR A 277 -3.43 -0.53 23.18
N ASN A 278 -3.54 0.44 22.27
CA ASN A 278 -2.76 1.67 22.29
C ASN A 278 -2.93 2.42 23.61
N GLN A 279 -4.17 2.61 24.08
CA GLN A 279 -4.45 3.27 25.36
C GLN A 279 -3.88 2.50 26.55
N ASN A 280 -4.08 1.19 26.62
CA ASN A 280 -3.59 0.40 27.74
C ASN A 280 -2.05 0.29 27.77
N ILE A 281 -1.42 0.17 26.60
CA ILE A 281 0.04 0.13 26.50
C ILE A 281 0.61 1.48 26.91
N ARG A 282 0.07 2.59 26.40
CA ARG A 282 0.53 3.94 26.77
C ARG A 282 0.39 4.18 28.28
N ASN A 283 -0.76 3.88 28.87
CA ASN A 283 -1.00 4.20 30.27
C ASN A 283 -0.31 3.22 31.22
N ARG A 284 -0.33 1.90 30.94
CA ARG A 284 0.11 0.87 31.90
C ARG A 284 1.53 0.39 31.69
N ILE A 285 2.04 0.44 30.46
CA ILE A 285 3.39 -0.05 30.13
C ILE A 285 4.34 1.13 29.98
N LEU A 286 3.93 2.18 29.27
CA LEU A 286 4.78 3.35 29.02
C LEU A 286 4.59 4.47 30.05
N PHE A 287 3.62 4.33 30.98
CA PHE A 287 3.30 5.29 32.02
C PHE A 287 3.04 6.71 31.49
N ARG A 288 2.30 6.80 30.38
CA ARG A 288 1.90 8.05 29.72
C ARG A 288 0.41 8.28 29.90
N ASP A 289 0.06 9.27 30.72
CA ASP A 289 -1.35 9.62 30.98
C ASP A 289 -1.90 10.71 30.05
N GLU A 290 -1.02 11.48 29.40
CA GLU A 290 -1.44 12.56 28.50
C GLU A 290 -1.94 12.03 27.15
N GLU A 291 -2.82 12.80 26.50
CA GLU A 291 -3.46 12.43 25.24
C GLU A 291 -2.45 12.12 24.13
N LEU A 292 -1.37 12.91 24.04
CA LEU A 292 -0.26 12.73 23.11
C LEU A 292 1.01 13.33 23.73
N THR A 293 2.11 12.58 23.71
CA THR A 293 3.37 12.94 24.36
C THR A 293 4.58 12.78 23.44
N GLY A 294 5.67 13.45 23.79
CA GLY A 294 6.98 13.18 23.20
C GLY A 294 7.37 11.70 23.37
N GLY A 295 7.76 11.07 22.27
CA GLY A 295 8.13 9.67 22.18
C GLY A 295 6.99 8.72 21.85
N ASP A 296 5.76 9.21 21.62
CA ASP A 296 4.69 8.39 21.04
C ASP A 296 4.95 8.10 19.57
N TYR A 297 4.53 6.93 19.11
CA TYR A 297 4.48 6.60 17.70
C TYR A 297 3.04 6.75 17.21
N ILE A 298 2.86 7.50 16.14
CA ILE A 298 1.57 7.72 15.49
C ILE A 298 1.61 7.20 14.05
N MET A 299 0.44 6.83 13.54
CA MET A 299 0.24 6.42 12.15
C MET A 299 -0.57 7.49 11.42
N VAL A 300 -0.10 7.86 10.24
CA VAL A 300 -0.83 8.78 9.37
C VAL A 300 -2.00 8.04 8.71
N VAL A 301 -3.22 8.54 8.86
CA VAL A 301 -4.45 7.90 8.35
C VAL A 301 -4.94 8.46 7.00
N LYS A 302 -4.28 9.50 6.47
CA LYS A 302 -4.64 10.15 5.20
C LYS A 302 -3.41 10.71 4.51
N ASN A 303 -3.32 10.53 3.19
CA ASN A 303 -2.25 11.14 2.40
C ASN A 303 -2.26 12.66 2.57
N ASN A 304 -1.10 13.26 2.84
CA ASN A 304 -0.91 14.70 2.94
C ASN A 304 0.23 15.15 2.00
N TYR A 305 -0.05 16.15 1.17
CA TYR A 305 0.87 16.68 0.16
C TYR A 305 1.43 18.07 0.51
N PHE A 306 1.05 18.61 1.66
CA PHE A 306 1.32 20.00 2.04
C PHE A 306 2.56 20.11 2.93
N TRP A 307 2.61 19.35 4.03
CA TRP A 307 3.55 19.62 5.12
C TRP A 307 5.02 19.42 4.75
N LEU A 308 5.35 18.49 3.85
CA LEU A 308 6.74 18.33 3.40
C LEU A 308 7.21 19.52 2.55
N GLN A 309 6.33 20.08 1.72
CA GLN A 309 6.67 21.26 0.91
C GLN A 309 6.81 22.50 1.78
N GLU A 310 5.89 22.68 2.72
CA GLU A 310 5.90 23.81 3.68
C GLU A 310 7.18 23.81 4.53
N ASN A 311 7.68 22.64 4.90
CA ASN A 311 8.93 22.49 5.65
C ASN A 311 10.18 22.44 4.75
N ASN A 312 10.08 22.77 3.44
CA ASN A 312 11.18 22.73 2.47
C ASN A 312 11.87 21.36 2.30
N MET A 313 11.15 20.26 2.56
CA MET A 313 11.65 18.88 2.49
C MET A 313 11.40 18.22 1.11
N GLY A 314 11.15 19.03 0.07
CA GLY A 314 11.01 18.60 -1.33
C GLY A 314 9.59 18.19 -1.77
N ASP A 315 9.49 17.67 -3.00
CA ASP A 315 8.22 17.33 -3.69
C ASP A 315 7.60 15.98 -3.25
N GLY A 316 7.98 15.51 -2.06
CA GLY A 316 7.47 14.30 -1.45
C GLY A 316 6.02 14.43 -0.97
N PHE A 317 5.51 13.36 -0.36
CA PHE A 317 4.24 13.43 0.37
C PHE A 317 4.29 12.48 1.57
N ILE A 318 3.45 12.77 2.57
CA ILE A 318 3.21 11.90 3.72
C ILE A 318 2.10 10.94 3.31
N ALA A 319 2.38 9.64 3.32
CA ALA A 319 1.45 8.62 2.89
C ALA A 319 0.57 8.13 4.06
N ASN A 320 -0.64 7.69 3.73
CA ASN A 320 -1.44 6.87 4.62
C ASN A 320 -0.67 5.59 4.98
N GLY A 321 -0.58 5.28 6.27
CA GLY A 321 0.19 4.19 6.84
C GLY A 321 1.65 4.53 7.18
N ASP A 322 2.11 5.76 6.91
CA ASP A 322 3.43 6.21 7.37
C ASP A 322 3.44 6.33 8.91
N MET A 323 4.49 5.81 9.53
CA MET A 323 4.71 5.88 10.97
C MET A 323 5.63 7.06 11.31
N ALA A 324 5.29 7.80 12.35
CA ALA A 324 6.12 8.90 12.85
C ALA A 324 6.24 8.87 14.37
N LYS A 325 7.43 9.20 14.85
CA LYS A 325 7.70 9.45 16.26
C LYS A 325 7.43 10.92 16.58
N VAL A 326 6.64 11.15 17.61
CA VAL A 326 6.37 12.48 18.15
C VAL A 326 7.60 12.97 18.90
N ARG A 327 8.18 14.10 18.48
CA ARG A 327 9.29 14.75 19.19
C ARG A 327 8.80 15.79 20.19
N LYS A 328 7.77 16.54 19.83
CA LYS A 328 7.19 17.59 20.65
C LYS A 328 5.71 17.76 20.33
N VAL A 329 4.92 18.03 21.36
CA VAL A 329 3.52 18.44 21.24
C VAL A 329 3.40 19.85 21.81
N SER A 330 2.67 20.73 21.12
CA SER A 330 2.46 22.11 21.54
C SER A 330 1.15 22.65 20.98
N ASN A 331 0.72 23.81 21.48
CA ASN A 331 -0.44 24.54 20.98
C ASN A 331 -1.70 23.67 20.83
N ILE A 332 -2.09 23.01 21.93
CA ILE A 332 -3.35 22.25 21.97
C ILE A 332 -4.51 23.26 22.07
N HIS A 333 -5.44 23.20 21.12
CA HIS A 333 -6.57 24.12 21.05
C HIS A 333 -7.78 23.50 20.34
N ASP A 334 -8.97 24.03 20.62
CA ASP A 334 -10.21 23.72 19.91
C ASP A 334 -10.44 24.73 18.78
N GLN A 335 -10.80 24.24 17.59
CA GLN A 335 -11.15 25.06 16.43
C GLN A 335 -12.19 24.32 15.56
N HIS A 336 -13.21 25.01 15.06
CA HIS A 336 -14.27 24.42 14.21
C HIS A 336 -14.94 23.16 14.79
N GLY A 337 -14.99 23.02 16.12
CA GLY A 337 -15.54 21.84 16.79
C GLY A 337 -14.61 20.63 16.85
N PHE A 338 -13.32 20.80 16.53
CA PHE A 338 -12.30 19.76 16.59
C PHE A 338 -11.11 20.21 17.44
N ARG A 339 -10.38 19.25 18.01
CA ARG A 339 -9.17 19.46 18.80
C ARG A 339 -7.94 19.29 17.93
N PHE A 340 -7.08 20.28 17.98
CA PHE A 340 -5.83 20.32 17.23
C PHE A 340 -4.63 20.41 18.15
N ALA A 341 -3.49 19.94 17.65
CA ALA A 341 -2.18 20.20 18.24
C ALA A 341 -1.15 20.45 17.14
N ASP A 342 -0.16 21.29 17.44
CA ASP A 342 1.02 21.42 16.61
C ASP A 342 2.07 20.42 17.12
N VAL A 343 2.44 19.48 16.26
CA VAL A 343 3.27 18.31 16.59
C VAL A 343 4.51 18.28 15.70
N THR A 344 5.68 18.14 16.31
CA THR A 344 6.93 17.89 15.58
C THR A 344 7.08 16.37 15.40
N LEU A 345 7.14 15.92 14.15
CA LEU A 345 7.16 14.52 13.75
C LEU A 345 8.48 14.14 13.08
N GLU A 346 9.04 13.02 13.51
CA GLU A 346 10.17 12.35 12.86
C GLU A 346 9.66 11.05 12.23
N PHE A 347 9.75 10.91 10.91
CA PHE A 347 9.27 9.73 10.21
C PHE A 347 10.24 8.56 10.35
N VAL A 348 9.70 7.37 10.64
CA VAL A 348 10.53 6.17 10.90
C VAL A 348 11.08 5.56 9.61
N ASP A 349 10.29 5.60 8.53
CA ASP A 349 10.60 4.92 7.26
C ASP A 349 11.22 5.88 6.22
N ILE A 350 11.55 7.12 6.60
CA ILE A 350 12.14 8.11 5.68
C ILE A 350 13.45 8.60 6.25
N ASP A 351 14.51 7.88 5.90
CA ASP A 351 15.88 8.32 6.17
C ASP A 351 16.08 9.71 5.55
N GLU A 352 16.80 10.58 6.27
CA GLU A 352 17.23 11.93 5.84
C GLU A 352 16.18 13.07 5.88
N ILE A 353 14.94 12.84 6.35
CA ILE A 353 14.02 13.96 6.59
C ILE A 353 14.21 14.50 8.01
N GLU A 354 14.57 15.78 8.13
CA GLU A 354 14.57 16.46 9.42
C GLU A 354 13.14 16.48 10.01
N PRO A 355 13.00 16.45 11.35
CA PRO A 355 11.69 16.48 11.98
C PRO A 355 10.86 17.68 11.49
N ILE A 356 9.67 17.41 10.95
CA ILE A 356 8.77 18.45 10.45
C ILE A 356 7.78 18.85 11.53
N THR A 357 7.32 20.09 11.52
CA THR A 357 6.20 20.51 12.38
C THR A 357 4.93 20.57 11.54
N CYS A 358 3.87 19.93 12.04
CA CYS A 358 2.57 19.92 11.39
C CYS A 358 1.44 20.08 12.40
N ARG A 359 0.30 20.57 11.92
CA ARG A 359 -0.95 20.55 12.69
C ARG A 359 -1.68 19.23 12.49
N VAL A 360 -2.04 18.58 13.59
CA VAL A 360 -2.76 17.31 13.60
C VAL A 360 -4.14 17.46 14.24
N ILE A 361 -5.10 16.62 13.85
CA ILE A 361 -6.43 16.53 14.46
C ILE A 361 -6.40 15.43 15.52
N LEU A 362 -6.52 15.80 16.79
CA LEU A 362 -6.43 14.87 17.92
C LEU A 362 -7.63 13.91 17.99
N ASP A 363 -8.81 14.32 17.54
CA ASP A 363 -10.02 13.46 17.54
C ASP A 363 -9.85 12.20 16.68
N SER A 364 -8.93 12.23 15.71
CA SER A 364 -8.61 11.05 14.91
C SER A 364 -7.96 9.91 15.71
N LEU A 365 -7.32 10.20 16.86
CA LEU A 365 -6.66 9.21 17.72
C LEU A 365 -7.64 8.24 18.38
N TYR A 366 -8.92 8.61 18.48
CA TYR A 366 -9.95 7.85 19.19
C TYR A 366 -11.01 7.26 18.25
N THR A 367 -10.83 7.42 16.95
CA THR A 367 -11.80 6.98 15.97
C THR A 367 -11.65 5.46 15.74
N ASP A 368 -12.76 4.73 15.84
CA ASP A 368 -12.81 3.28 15.55
C ASP A 368 -12.88 2.97 14.03
N GLY A 369 -12.92 4.02 13.20
CA GLY A 369 -12.81 3.95 11.74
C GLY A 369 -11.37 4.03 11.23
N PRO A 370 -11.14 3.77 9.93
CA PRO A 370 -9.81 3.90 9.32
C PRO A 370 -9.31 5.35 9.26
N ASN A 371 -10.23 6.31 9.41
CA ASN A 371 -10.00 7.75 9.46
C ASN A 371 -11.22 8.40 10.13
N LEU A 372 -11.17 9.72 10.37
CA LEU A 372 -12.33 10.52 10.76
C LEU A 372 -13.56 10.19 9.91
N PRO A 373 -14.75 10.06 10.49
CA PRO A 373 -15.97 9.80 9.73
C PRO A 373 -16.20 10.85 8.64
N TYR A 374 -16.86 10.45 7.55
CA TYR A 374 -17.14 11.36 6.42
C TYR A 374 -17.92 12.59 6.87
N GLU A 375 -18.93 12.43 7.73
CA GLU A 375 -19.72 13.53 8.28
C GLU A 375 -18.87 14.53 9.07
N SER A 376 -17.93 14.03 9.88
CA SER A 376 -16.99 14.87 10.62
C SER A 376 -16.01 15.60 9.69
N GLN A 377 -15.50 14.92 8.66
CA GLN A 377 -14.66 15.57 7.64
C GLN A 377 -15.43 16.66 6.88
N LYS A 378 -16.72 16.43 6.62
CA LYS A 378 -17.62 17.37 5.95
C LYS A 378 -17.86 18.60 6.80
N ALA A 379 -18.24 18.40 8.06
CA ALA A 379 -18.44 19.49 9.01
C ALA A 379 -17.17 20.36 9.13
N LEU A 380 -16.00 19.73 9.29
CA LEU A 380 -14.72 20.46 9.35
C LEU A 380 -14.48 21.30 8.09
N TYR A 381 -14.75 20.74 6.91
CA TYR A 381 -14.57 21.48 5.65
C TYR A 381 -15.54 22.65 5.52
N GLU A 382 -16.81 22.45 5.84
CA GLU A 382 -17.85 23.49 5.75
C GLU A 382 -17.53 24.64 6.70
N GLU A 383 -17.13 24.35 7.93
CA GLU A 383 -16.70 25.36 8.90
C GLU A 383 -15.45 26.13 8.45
N ILE A 384 -14.43 25.44 7.93
CA ILE A 384 -13.25 26.11 7.36
C ILE A 384 -13.65 26.97 6.15
N ALA A 385 -14.55 26.51 5.29
CA ALA A 385 -14.96 27.26 4.11
C ALA A 385 -15.66 28.58 4.47
N LEU A 386 -16.37 28.64 5.61
CA LEU A 386 -16.97 29.87 6.11
C LEU A 386 -15.94 30.96 6.43
N ASP A 387 -14.76 30.58 6.95
CA ASP A 387 -13.67 31.53 7.23
C ASP A 387 -13.14 32.22 5.96
N TYR A 388 -13.30 31.59 4.80
CA TYR A 388 -12.83 32.08 3.51
C TYR A 388 -13.96 32.57 2.60
N ALA A 389 -15.18 32.72 3.12
CA ALA A 389 -16.35 33.14 2.35
C ALA A 389 -16.16 34.51 1.66
N ASP A 390 -15.31 35.38 2.21
CA ASP A 390 -15.02 36.71 1.70
C ASP A 390 -14.00 36.72 0.55
N ILE A 391 -13.31 35.62 0.29
CA ILE A 391 -12.32 35.52 -0.80
C ILE A 391 -13.06 35.22 -2.11
N MET A 392 -13.16 36.22 -2.99
CA MET A 392 -13.71 36.03 -4.34
C MET A 392 -12.84 35.07 -5.16
N ASP A 393 -13.47 34.07 -5.78
CA ASP A 393 -12.83 33.10 -6.68
C ASP A 393 -12.05 33.80 -7.79
N LYS A 394 -10.73 33.54 -7.87
CA LYS A 394 -9.98 33.80 -9.10
C LYS A 394 -10.40 32.75 -10.13
N LYS A 395 -11.25 33.17 -11.07
CA LYS A 395 -11.64 32.42 -12.27
C LYS A 395 -10.45 31.90 -13.06
#